data_AF-A0A1F9KMH6-F1
#
_entry.id   AF-A0A1F9KMH6-F1
#
_cell.length_a   1.000
_cell.length_b   1.000
_cell.length_c   1.000
_cell.angle_alpha   90.00
_cell.angle_beta   90.00
_cell.angle_gamma   90.00
#
_symmetry.space_group_name_H-M   'P 1'
#
loop_
_entity.id
_entity.type
_entity.pdbx_description
1 polymer ?
#
loop_
_entity_poly.entity_id
_entity_poly.type
_entity_poly.pdbx_seq_one_letter_code
_entity_poly.pdbx_strand_id
1 'polypeptide(L)'
;MQHGGSAEKVEAALGDYRKSPLLSERERAALELAERMTYTNKRVTDRFFKRLKRHFSDEELVELAAIVALENFRSKFNPVFAVESQGFCPLPAVQQVAAEATRRLHR
;
A
#
# COMPACT_ATOMS: atom_id res chain seq x y z
N MET A 1 6.56 12.67 9.08
CA MET A 1 5.39 11.77 8.99
C MET A 1 4.39 12.21 10.03
N GLN A 2 3.16 12.61 9.64
CA GLN A 2 2.23 13.27 10.56
C GLN A 2 1.57 12.30 11.58
N HIS A 3 1.46 10.99 11.29
CA HIS A 3 0.70 10.05 12.13
C HIS A 3 1.28 8.61 12.28
N GLY A 4 2.57 8.47 12.61
CA GLY A 4 3.03 7.27 13.38
C GLY A 4 4.05 6.30 12.76
N GLY A 5 4.40 6.40 11.47
CA GLY A 5 5.54 5.66 10.89
C GLY A 5 6.80 6.51 10.79
N SER A 6 8.00 5.93 11.00
CA SER A 6 9.26 6.61 10.67
C SER A 6 9.44 6.67 9.14
N ALA A 7 10.26 7.61 8.65
CA ALA A 7 10.51 7.73 7.21
C ALA A 7 11.15 6.45 6.64
N GLU A 8 12.12 5.89 7.38
CA GLU A 8 12.84 4.66 7.05
C GLU A 8 11.91 3.46 6.97
N LYS A 9 10.90 3.41 7.86
CA LYS A 9 9.91 2.33 7.85
C LYS A 9 8.97 2.41 6.65
N VAL A 10 8.63 3.61 6.20
CA VAL A 10 7.86 3.79 4.96
C VAL A 10 8.71 3.45 3.73
N GLU A 11 9.96 3.90 3.69
CA GLU A 11 10.88 3.53 2.62
C GLU A 11 11.05 2.00 2.53
N ALA A 12 11.19 1.33 3.67
CA ALA A 12 11.20 -0.12 3.75
C ALA A 12 9.92 -0.77 3.19
N ALA A 13 8.75 -0.18 3.45
CA ALA A 13 7.48 -0.66 2.93
C ALA A 13 7.34 -0.46 1.41
N LEU A 14 7.90 0.62 0.87
CA LEU A 14 7.91 0.93 -0.56
C LEU A 14 8.96 0.10 -1.34
N GLY A 15 10.02 -0.36 -0.67
CA GLY A 15 11.06 -1.23 -1.22
C GLY A 15 10.74 -2.73 -1.12
N ASP A 16 11.77 -3.57 -0.91
CA ASP A 16 11.59 -5.00 -0.67
C ASP A 16 11.16 -5.28 0.78
N TYR A 17 9.91 -4.92 1.09
CA TYR A 17 9.33 -5.03 2.43
C TYR A 17 9.41 -6.45 3.01
N ARG A 18 9.45 -7.48 2.14
CA ARG A 18 9.55 -8.89 2.54
C ARG A 18 10.86 -9.19 3.26
N LYS A 19 11.94 -8.49 2.91
CA LYS A 19 13.27 -8.68 3.49
C LYS A 19 13.65 -7.62 4.52
N SER A 20 12.86 -6.55 4.67
CA SER A 20 13.23 -5.45 5.55
C SER A 20 13.16 -5.84 7.04
N PRO A 21 14.24 -5.69 7.83
CA PRO A 21 14.19 -5.96 9.27
C PRO A 21 13.37 -4.92 10.04
N LEU A 22 13.00 -3.78 9.41
CA LEU A 22 12.23 -2.69 10.03
C LEU A 22 10.73 -2.98 10.13
N LEU A 23 10.25 -4.05 9.50
CA LEU A 23 8.86 -4.45 9.46
C LEU A 23 8.65 -5.76 10.21
N SER A 24 7.65 -5.77 11.09
CA SER A 24 7.21 -6.98 11.77
C SER A 24 6.51 -7.95 10.81
N GLU A 25 6.37 -9.21 11.23
CA GLU A 25 5.60 -10.20 10.46
C GLU A 25 4.14 -9.78 10.23
N ARG A 26 3.53 -9.11 11.22
CA ARG A 26 2.17 -8.58 11.10
C ARG A 26 2.09 -7.50 10.02
N GLU A 27 3.06 -6.60 9.96
CA GLU A 27 3.12 -5.53 8.95
C GLU A 27 3.40 -6.08 7.55
N ARG A 28 4.33 -7.03 7.43
CA ARG A 28 4.58 -7.74 6.16
C ARG A 28 3.33 -8.45 5.65
N ALA A 29 2.57 -9.08 6.55
CA ALA A 29 1.32 -9.74 6.19
C ALA A 29 0.26 -8.74 5.70
N ALA A 30 0.16 -7.56 6.31
CA ALA A 30 -0.73 -6.49 5.84
C ALA A 30 -0.31 -5.98 4.45
N LEU A 31 0.97 -5.74 4.21
CA LEU A 31 1.49 -5.32 2.89
C LEU A 31 1.25 -6.39 1.82
N GLU A 32 1.41 -7.67 2.15
CA GLU A 32 1.09 -8.76 1.22
C GLU A 32 -0.42 -8.87 0.93
N LEU A 33 -1.28 -8.57 1.91
CA LEU A 33 -2.73 -8.47 1.67
C LEU A 33 -3.03 -7.33 0.70
N ALA A 34 -2.44 -6.15 0.92
CA ALA A 34 -2.57 -5.01 0.01
C ALA A 34 -2.18 -5.39 -1.43
N GLU A 35 -0.99 -5.99 -1.62
CA GLU A 35 -0.57 -6.46 -2.93
C GLU A 35 -1.55 -7.47 -3.56
N ARG A 36 -2.05 -8.45 -2.78
CA ARG A 36 -2.95 -9.49 -3.30
C ARG A 36 -4.34 -8.96 -3.66
N MET A 37 -4.77 -7.85 -3.05
CA MET A 37 -6.02 -7.18 -3.39
C MET A 37 -5.86 -6.18 -4.54
N THR A 38 -4.67 -5.60 -4.72
CA THR A 38 -4.39 -4.58 -5.75
C THR A 38 -3.98 -5.19 -7.09
N TYR A 39 -3.10 -6.19 -7.10
CA TYR A 39 -2.62 -6.81 -8.34
C TYR A 39 -3.59 -7.88 -8.84
N THR A 40 -4.14 -7.68 -10.04
CA THR A 40 -5.16 -8.56 -10.64
C THR A 40 -4.69 -9.98 -10.95
N ASN A 41 -3.38 -10.21 -11.01
CA ASN A 41 -2.78 -11.54 -11.16
C ASN A 41 -2.53 -12.26 -9.82
N LYS A 42 -2.79 -11.62 -8.68
CA LYS A 42 -2.66 -12.20 -7.34
C LYS A 42 -4.04 -12.51 -6.74
N ARG A 43 -4.07 -13.40 -5.75
CA ARG A 43 -5.29 -13.81 -5.05
C ARG A 43 -5.03 -13.95 -3.56
N VAL A 44 -6.03 -13.64 -2.74
CA VAL A 44 -6.08 -14.07 -1.33
C VAL A 44 -6.47 -15.54 -1.32
N THR A 45 -5.49 -16.42 -1.10
CA THR A 45 -5.73 -17.87 -1.05
C THR A 45 -6.07 -18.30 0.37
N ASP A 46 -6.75 -19.43 0.55
CA ASP A 46 -7.08 -19.96 1.89
C ASP A 46 -5.83 -20.14 2.77
N ARG A 47 -4.73 -20.62 2.19
CA ARG A 47 -3.44 -20.75 2.88
C ARG A 47 -2.94 -19.39 3.39
N PHE A 48 -3.11 -18.34 2.60
CA PHE A 48 -2.71 -17.00 3.00
C PHE A 48 -3.66 -16.40 4.03
N PHE A 49 -4.97 -16.58 3.86
CA PHE A 49 -5.97 -16.14 4.83
C PHE A 49 -5.76 -16.77 6.20
N LYS A 50 -5.46 -18.08 6.25
CA LYS A 50 -5.05 -18.76 7.50
C LYS A 50 -3.81 -18.14 8.15
N ARG A 51 -2.86 -17.63 7.36
CA ARG A 51 -1.70 -16.90 7.90
C ARG A 51 -2.09 -15.53 8.45
N LEU A 52 -2.97 -14.80 7.75
CA LEU A 52 -3.50 -13.52 8.23
C LEU A 52 -4.18 -13.67 9.59
N LYS A 53 -4.99 -14.72 9.77
CA LYS A 53 -5.67 -15.05 11.01
C LYS A 53 -4.76 -15.34 12.21
N ARG A 54 -3.45 -15.57 11.99
CA ARG A 54 -2.47 -15.67 13.10
C ARG A 54 -2.03 -14.32 13.62
N HIS A 55 -2.22 -13.27 12.83
CA HIS A 55 -1.77 -11.93 13.16
C HIS A 55 -2.92 -10.99 13.44
N PHE A 56 -4.11 -11.20 12.86
CA PHE A 56 -5.24 -10.28 12.92
C PHE A 56 -6.54 -10.97 13.37
N SER A 57 -7.39 -10.25 14.09
CA SER A 57 -8.79 -10.64 14.33
C SER A 57 -9.63 -10.53 13.05
N ASP A 58 -10.88 -11.00 13.06
CA ASP A 58 -11.76 -10.83 11.90
C ASP A 58 -12.12 -9.35 11.68
N GLU A 59 -12.37 -8.61 12.77
CA GLU A 59 -12.68 -7.18 12.74
C GLU A 59 -11.50 -6.39 12.15
N GLU A 60 -10.28 -6.66 12.61
CA GLU A 60 -9.07 -6.03 12.08
C GLU A 60 -8.87 -6.32 10.58
N LEU A 61 -9.20 -7.54 10.12
CA LEU A 61 -9.12 -7.89 8.71
C LEU A 61 -10.18 -7.18 7.86
N VAL A 62 -11.39 -7.01 8.39
CA VAL A 62 -12.45 -6.23 7.72
C VAL A 62 -12.00 -4.78 7.54
N GLU A 63 -11.48 -4.15 8.60
CA GLU A 63 -10.98 -2.76 8.53
C GLU A 63 -9.80 -2.63 7.56
N LEU A 64 -8.83 -3.55 7.65
CA LEU A 64 -7.66 -3.53 6.77
C LEU A 64 -8.06 -3.72 5.30
N ALA A 65 -8.95 -4.66 5.01
CA ALA A 65 -9.45 -4.88 3.66
C ALA A 65 -10.24 -3.66 3.15
N ALA A 66 -11.02 -2.99 4.00
CA ALA A 66 -11.76 -1.80 3.62
C ALA A 66 -10.84 -0.65 3.21
N ILE A 67 -9.76 -0.39 3.97
CA ILE A 67 -8.77 0.64 3.62
C ILE A 67 -8.06 0.31 2.30
N VAL A 68 -7.63 -0.95 2.12
CA VAL A 68 -6.99 -1.37 0.86
C VAL A 68 -7.95 -1.21 -0.32
N ALA A 69 -9.22 -1.58 -0.16
CA ALA A 69 -10.24 -1.41 -1.18
C ALA A 69 -10.47 0.07 -1.54
N LEU A 70 -10.50 0.96 -0.54
CA LEU A 70 -10.64 2.40 -0.76
C LEU A 70 -9.47 2.98 -1.55
N GLU A 71 -8.23 2.58 -1.25
CA GLU A 71 -7.06 3.03 -2.02
C GLU A 71 -7.05 2.44 -3.45
N ASN A 72 -7.55 1.22 -3.63
CA ASN A 72 -7.77 0.65 -4.96
C ASN A 72 -8.86 1.36 -5.76
N PHE A 73 -9.85 1.95 -5.10
CA PHE A 73 -10.85 2.83 -5.72
C PHE A 73 -10.19 4.16 -6.11
N ARG A 74 -9.52 4.84 -5.16
CA ARG A 74 -8.86 6.14 -5.38
C ARG A 74 -7.83 6.09 -6.50
N SER A 75 -7.04 5.02 -6.59
CA SER A 75 -6.05 4.83 -7.66
C SER A 75 -6.65 4.73 -9.07
N LYS A 76 -7.95 4.41 -9.21
CA LYS A 76 -8.67 4.39 -10.49
C LYS A 76 -9.53 5.63 -10.70
N PHE A 77 -10.11 6.16 -9.62
CA PHE A 77 -10.98 7.32 -9.65
C PHE A 77 -10.19 8.62 -9.88
N ASN A 78 -9.12 8.85 -9.12
CA ASN A 78 -8.36 10.10 -9.16
C ASN A 78 -7.79 10.44 -10.56
N PRO A 79 -7.23 9.48 -11.33
CA PRO A 79 -6.75 9.76 -12.67
C PRO A 79 -7.83 10.25 -13.65
N VAL A 80 -9.10 9.84 -13.50
CA VAL A 80 -10.20 10.29 -14.38
C VAL A 80 -10.41 11.80 -14.31
N PHE A 81 -10.13 12.39 -13.14
CA PHE A 81 -10.31 13.81 -12.89
C PHE A 81 -8.98 14.57 -12.80
N ALA A 82 -7.88 13.96 -13.24
CA ALA A 82 -6.53 14.52 -13.16
C ALA A 82 -6.18 15.04 -11.76
N VAL A 83 -6.61 14.33 -10.70
CA VAL A 83 -6.26 14.70 -9.32
C VAL A 83 -4.79 14.35 -9.08
N GLU A 84 -3.95 15.36 -8.96
CA GLU A 84 -2.51 15.22 -8.78
C GLU A 84 -2.08 15.24 -7.31
N SER A 85 -0.85 14.76 -7.05
CA SER A 85 -0.24 14.85 -5.73
C SER A 85 0.05 16.32 -5.37
N GLN A 86 -0.13 16.68 -4.11
CA GLN A 86 0.20 18.02 -3.61
C GLN A 86 1.70 18.21 -3.28
N GLY A 87 2.55 17.21 -3.57
CA GLY A 87 3.99 17.30 -3.31
C GLY A 87 4.40 17.24 -1.82
N PHE A 88 3.47 16.96 -0.90
CA PHE A 88 3.77 16.95 0.54
C PHE A 88 4.56 15.74 1.04
N CYS A 89 4.66 14.66 0.26
CA CYS A 89 5.46 13.50 0.64
C CYS A 89 6.95 13.79 0.35
N PRO A 90 7.83 13.81 1.37
CA PRO A 90 9.23 14.15 1.18
C PRO A 90 10.08 12.97 0.69
N LEU A 91 9.49 11.78 0.51
CA LEU A 91 10.24 10.59 0.14
C LEU A 91 10.62 10.62 -1.35
N PRO A 92 11.92 10.49 -1.70
CA PRO A 92 12.37 10.60 -3.09
C PRO A 92 11.69 9.62 -4.05
N ALA A 93 11.49 8.37 -3.62
CA ALA A 93 10.82 7.35 -4.43
C ALA A 93 9.38 7.74 -4.79
N VAL A 94 8.66 8.37 -3.84
CA VAL A 94 7.26 8.82 -4.07
C VAL A 94 7.24 10.02 -5.02
N GLN A 95 8.16 10.97 -4.85
CA GLN A 95 8.26 12.13 -5.73
C GLN A 95 8.53 11.73 -7.18
N GLN A 96 9.41 10.76 -7.41
CA GLN A 96 9.73 10.23 -8.74
C GLN A 96 8.50 9.61 -9.41
N VAL A 97 7.76 8.76 -8.69
CA VAL A 97 6.53 8.11 -9.19
C VAL A 97 5.45 9.16 -9.49
N ALA A 98 5.27 10.15 -8.61
CA ALA A 98 4.31 11.23 -8.81
C ALA A 98 4.64 12.06 -10.07
N ALA A 99 5.90 12.44 -10.27
CA ALA A 99 6.34 13.18 -11.46
C ALA A 99 6.16 12.36 -12.76
N GLU A 100 6.35 11.04 -12.71
CA GLU A 100 6.06 10.17 -13.85
C GLU A 100 4.55 10.10 -14.13
N ALA A 101 3.72 9.93 -13.10
CA ALA A 101 2.27 9.87 -13.24
C ALA A 101 1.70 11.17 -13.84
N THR A 102 2.11 12.34 -13.33
CA THR A 102 1.76 13.65 -13.89
C THR A 102 2.16 13.76 -15.37
N ARG A 103 3.38 13.33 -15.74
CA ARG A 103 3.80 13.33 -17.16
C ARG A 103 2.95 12.43 -18.05
N ARG A 104 2.35 11.36 -17.53
CA ARG A 104 1.45 10.48 -18.30
C ARG A 104 0.05 11.07 -18.45
N LEU A 105 -0.43 11.83 -17.47
CA LEU A 105 -1.73 12.50 -17.50
C LEU A 105 -1.80 13.63 -18.54
N HIS A 106 -0.69 14.33 -18.76
CA HIS A 106 -0.60 15.47 -19.69
C HIS A 106 0.02 15.12 -21.05
N ARG A 107 0.14 13.83 -21.38
CA ARG A 107 0.53 13.33 -22.71
C ARG A 107 -0.70 13.04 -23.55
#